data_AF-A0A2E5FME6-F1
#
_entry.id   AF-A0A2E5FME6-F1
#
_cell.length_a   1.000
_cell.length_b   1.000
_cell.length_c   1.000
_cell.angle_alpha   90.00
_cell.angle_beta   90.00
_cell.angle_gamma   90.00
#
_symmetry.space_group_name_H-M   'P 1'
#
loop_
_entity.id
_entity.type
_entity.pdbx_description
1 polymer ?
#
loop_
_entity_poly.entity_id
_entity_poly.type
_entity_poly.pdbx_seq_one_letter_code
_entity_poly.pdbx_strand_id
1 'polypeptide(L)'
;MLQLYDYPDGTQHSPQRTVTITPLQQLFVLNSSWMRYQAKSLKVRVSAAHEPVNKIRLLYRWVLSRDPTSKESSLALSFVSRRRQQLGSEPWIDYAQALLGTSELQYFH
;
A
#
# COMPACT_ATOMS: atom_id res chain seq x y z
N MET A 1 -0.72 43.32 -10.20
CA MET A 1 -0.02 44.08 -11.25
C MET A 1 0.83 43.10 -12.04
N LEU A 2 0.43 42.85 -13.28
CA LEU A 2 1.08 41.99 -14.27
C LEU A 2 2.46 42.54 -14.68
N GLN A 3 3.32 41.64 -15.19
CA GLN A 3 4.34 41.76 -16.25
C GLN A 3 5.51 40.81 -15.90
N LEU A 4 6.10 40.01 -16.78
CA LEU A 4 6.11 39.95 -18.23
C LEU A 4 6.60 38.55 -18.63
N TYR A 5 6.08 38.06 -19.76
CA TYR A 5 6.52 36.88 -20.49
C TYR A 5 8.01 36.94 -20.83
N ASP A 6 8.70 35.80 -20.77
CA ASP A 6 9.70 35.48 -21.78
C ASP A 6 9.72 33.97 -22.07
N TYR A 7 9.62 33.65 -23.36
CA TYR A 7 9.68 32.30 -23.92
C TYR A 7 11.14 31.95 -24.20
N PRO A 8 11.51 30.66 -24.15
CA PRO A 8 12.32 30.17 -25.26
C PRO A 8 11.74 28.88 -25.85
N ASP A 9 11.56 28.90 -27.16
CA ASP A 9 11.41 27.70 -27.98
C ASP A 9 12.65 26.82 -27.84
N GLY A 10 12.41 25.56 -27.51
CA GLY A 10 13.42 24.51 -27.46
C GLY A 10 12.71 23.19 -27.71
N THR A 11 12.57 22.86 -28.99
CA THR A 11 12.09 21.58 -29.53
C THR A 11 12.94 20.42 -29.01
N GLN A 12 12.61 19.91 -27.82
CA GLN A 12 13.12 18.64 -27.33
C GLN A 12 11.96 17.65 -27.24
N HIS A 13 11.80 16.86 -28.28
CA HIS A 13 10.90 15.71 -28.33
C HIS A 13 11.29 14.72 -27.22
N SER A 14 10.65 14.82 -26.07
CA SER A 14 10.45 13.71 -25.15
C SER A 14 9.19 13.98 -24.36
N PRO A 15 8.07 13.40 -24.80
CA PRO A 15 7.16 12.90 -23.78
C PRO A 15 6.56 11.54 -24.11
N GLN A 16 6.38 10.82 -23.01
CA GLN A 16 5.30 9.87 -22.78
C GLN A 16 5.44 8.50 -23.45
N ARG A 17 6.08 7.63 -22.65
CA ARG A 17 5.62 6.26 -22.48
C ARG A 17 4.09 6.23 -22.51
N THR A 18 3.56 5.47 -23.44
CA THR A 18 2.14 5.19 -23.62
C THR A 18 1.51 4.84 -22.28
N VAL A 19 0.66 5.75 -21.78
CA VAL A 19 -0.28 5.50 -20.68
C VAL A 19 -1.20 4.38 -21.15
N THR A 20 -0.87 3.15 -20.77
CA THR A 20 -1.73 2.00 -21.05
C THR A 20 -2.78 1.94 -19.96
N ILE A 21 -3.81 2.74 -20.20
CA ILE A 21 -5.19 2.60 -19.76
C ILE A 21 -5.49 1.14 -19.32
N THR A 22 -5.36 0.86 -18.02
CA THR A 22 -5.97 -0.31 -17.40
C THR A 22 -6.71 0.02 -16.08
N PRO A 23 -7.42 1.16 -15.91
CA PRO A 23 -7.86 1.58 -14.58
C PRO A 23 -9.26 1.07 -14.19
N LEU A 24 -9.81 0.04 -14.86
CA LEU A 24 -11.16 -0.46 -14.57
C LEU A 24 -11.21 -1.92 -14.09
N GLN A 25 -10.37 -2.81 -14.64
CA GLN A 25 -10.30 -4.21 -14.20
C GLN A 25 -9.54 -4.37 -12.87
N GLN A 26 -8.55 -3.50 -12.61
CA GLN A 26 -7.72 -3.54 -11.40
C GLN A 26 -8.51 -3.19 -10.13
N LEU A 27 -9.51 -2.30 -10.25
CA LEU A 27 -10.40 -1.92 -9.15
C LEU A 27 -11.33 -3.06 -8.71
N PHE A 28 -11.73 -3.92 -9.64
CA PHE A 28 -12.49 -5.13 -9.35
C PHE A 28 -11.62 -6.18 -8.64
N VAL A 29 -10.35 -6.29 -9.02
CA VAL A 29 -9.37 -7.17 -8.37
C VAL A 29 -9.10 -6.74 -6.92
N LEU A 30 -9.10 -5.44 -6.62
CA LEU A 30 -8.95 -4.90 -5.26
C LEU A 30 -10.07 -5.31 -4.30
N ASN A 31 -11.31 -5.45 -4.78
CA ASN A 31 -12.44 -5.97 -3.99
C ASN A 31 -12.58 -7.50 -4.04
N SER A 32 -11.81 -8.15 -4.91
CA SER A 32 -11.97 -9.57 -5.20
C SER A 32 -11.33 -10.48 -4.15
N SER A 33 -11.74 -11.74 -4.19
CA SER A 33 -11.16 -12.87 -3.46
C SER A 33 -9.63 -13.00 -3.62
N TRP A 34 -9.04 -12.47 -4.70
CA TRP A 34 -7.60 -12.51 -4.95
C TRP A 34 -6.79 -11.66 -3.97
N MET A 35 -7.24 -10.44 -3.63
CA MET A 35 -6.57 -9.59 -2.64
C MET A 35 -6.63 -10.21 -1.24
N ARG A 36 -7.75 -10.87 -0.91
CA ARG A 36 -7.89 -11.67 0.32
C ARG A 36 -6.94 -12.87 0.32
N TYR A 37 -6.74 -13.52 -0.83
CA TYR A 37 -5.80 -14.63 -0.96
C TYR A 37 -4.34 -14.18 -0.80
N GLN A 38 -3.97 -13.03 -1.38
CA GLN A 38 -2.68 -12.36 -1.18
C GLN A 38 -2.46 -12.04 0.31
N ALA A 39 -3.43 -11.42 0.98
CA ALA A 39 -3.36 -11.12 2.42
C ALA A 39 -3.22 -12.39 3.29
N LYS A 40 -3.94 -13.47 2.97
CA LYS A 40 -3.79 -14.78 3.63
C LYS A 40 -2.40 -15.38 3.41
N SER A 41 -1.87 -15.29 2.19
CA SER A 41 -0.52 -15.77 1.87
C SER A 41 0.55 -14.96 2.61
N LEU A 42 0.36 -13.65 2.72
CA LEU A 42 1.23 -12.77 3.51
C LEU A 42 1.17 -13.12 5.01
N LYS A 43 -0.02 -13.41 5.57
CA LYS A 43 -0.17 -13.91 6.96
C LYS A 43 0.68 -15.15 7.20
N VAL A 44 0.64 -16.13 6.29
CA VAL A 44 1.43 -17.37 6.42
C VAL A 44 2.94 -17.08 6.39
N ARG A 45 3.37 -16.10 5.58
CA ARG A 45 4.79 -15.70 5.54
C ARG A 45 5.26 -14.98 6.79
N VAL A 46 4.38 -14.21 7.45
CA VAL A 46 4.71 -13.49 8.68
C VAL A 46 4.36 -14.26 9.95
N SER A 47 3.70 -15.43 9.86
CA SER A 47 3.35 -16.24 11.03
C SER A 47 4.57 -16.85 11.73
N ALA A 48 5.70 -16.97 11.02
CA ALA A 48 6.97 -17.42 11.60
C ALA A 48 7.57 -16.41 12.59
N ALA A 49 7.23 -15.12 12.49
CA ALA A 49 7.64 -14.14 13.48
C ALA A 49 6.76 -14.24 14.73
N HIS A 50 7.34 -14.21 15.93
CA HIS A 50 6.56 -14.16 17.18
C HIS A 50 6.15 -12.72 17.53
N GLU A 51 7.11 -11.79 17.41
CA GLU A 51 6.95 -10.39 17.77
C GLU A 51 6.02 -9.63 16.80
N PRO A 52 4.97 -8.95 17.30
CA PRO A 52 4.06 -8.14 16.48
C PRO A 52 4.79 -7.06 15.66
N VAL A 53 5.83 -6.45 16.23
CA VAL A 53 6.65 -5.42 15.56
C VAL A 53 7.38 -6.00 14.35
N ASN A 54 7.93 -7.21 14.48
CA ASN A 54 8.61 -7.88 13.37
C ASN A 54 7.63 -8.28 12.25
N LYS A 55 6.41 -8.69 12.60
CA LYS A 55 5.34 -8.95 11.62
C LYS A 55 4.98 -7.69 10.82
N ILE A 56 4.82 -6.56 11.51
CA ILE A 56 4.54 -5.27 10.87
C ILE A 56 5.68 -4.90 9.92
N ARG A 57 6.94 -4.98 10.37
CA ARG A 57 8.10 -4.68 9.52
C ARG A 57 8.15 -5.54 8.26
N LEU A 58 7.92 -6.85 8.39
CA LEU A 58 7.86 -7.75 7.25
C LEU A 58 6.73 -7.35 6.29
N LEU A 59 5.52 -7.11 6.78
CA LEU A 59 4.39 -6.68 5.94
C LEU A 59 4.70 -5.38 5.16
N TYR A 60 5.32 -4.40 5.82
CA TYR A 60 5.76 -3.16 5.17
C TYR A 60 6.78 -3.42 4.05
N ARG A 61 7.77 -4.28 4.29
CA ARG A 61 8.75 -4.64 3.25
C ARG A 61 8.13 -5.39 2.09
N TRP A 62 7.16 -6.27 2.35
CA TRP A 62 6.51 -7.05 1.30
C TRP A 62 5.57 -6.22 0.42
N VAL A 63 4.89 -5.23 1.00
CA VAL A 63 3.86 -4.45 0.30
C VAL A 63 4.39 -3.11 -0.20
N LEU A 64 5.20 -2.41 0.61
CA LEU A 64 5.70 -1.06 0.31
C LEU A 64 7.21 -1.02 0.01
N SER A 65 7.90 -2.18 0.04
CA SER A 65 9.35 -2.28 -0.19
C SER A 65 10.21 -1.34 0.67
N ARG A 66 9.69 -0.93 1.84
CA ARG A 66 10.38 -0.05 2.80
C ARG A 66 10.14 -0.51 4.23
N ASP A 67 10.96 -0.04 5.15
CA ASP A 67 10.69 -0.21 6.58
C ASP A 67 9.64 0.81 7.07
N PRO A 68 8.81 0.45 8.06
CA PRO A 68 7.91 1.38 8.71
C PRO A 68 8.70 2.37 9.57
N THR A 69 8.24 3.62 9.58
CA THR A 69 8.69 4.61 10.57
C THR A 69 8.18 4.26 11.98
N SER A 70 8.78 4.83 13.02
CA SER A 70 8.36 4.60 14.42
C SER A 70 6.91 5.03 14.69
N LYS A 71 6.41 6.04 13.98
CA LYS A 71 5.00 6.48 14.08
C LYS A 71 4.07 5.46 13.43
N GLU A 72 4.43 4.96 12.25
CA GLU A 72 3.67 3.95 11.52
C GLU A 72 3.60 2.61 12.23
N SER A 73 4.70 2.17 12.84
CA SER A 73 4.73 0.93 13.62
C SER A 73 3.86 1.02 14.87
N SER A 74 3.90 2.15 15.58
CA SER A 74 3.01 2.41 16.73
C SER A 74 1.53 2.38 16.32
N LEU A 75 1.17 3.07 15.25
CA LEU A 75 -0.20 3.10 14.73
C LEU A 75 -0.67 1.70 14.29
N ALA A 76 0.20 0.93 13.64
CA ALA A 76 -0.05 -0.45 13.26
C ALA A 76 -0.30 -1.37 14.46
N LEU A 77 0.51 -1.25 15.53
CA LEU A 77 0.30 -2.00 16.77
C LEU A 77 -1.04 -1.64 17.43
N SER A 78 -1.40 -0.36 17.47
CA SER A 78 -2.70 0.08 17.99
C SER A 78 -3.86 -0.43 17.14
N PHE A 79 -3.70 -0.49 15.82
CA PHE A 79 -4.71 -1.05 14.92
C PHE A 79 -4.91 -2.56 15.16
N VAL A 80 -3.83 -3.33 15.17
CA VAL A 80 -3.87 -4.79 15.42
C VAL A 80 -4.46 -5.10 16.79
N SER A 81 -4.09 -4.32 17.81
CA SER A 81 -4.62 -4.48 19.18
C SER A 81 -6.12 -4.22 19.25
N ARG A 82 -6.61 -3.15 18.59
CA ARG A 82 -8.04 -2.85 18.51
C ARG A 82 -8.82 -3.92 17.77
N ARG A 83 -8.28 -4.41 16.65
CA ARG A 83 -8.91 -5.51 15.89
C ARG A 83 -8.96 -6.79 16.73
N ARG A 84 -7.89 -7.13 17.45
CA ARG A 84 -7.85 -8.34 18.30
C ARG A 84 -8.97 -8.39 19.35
N GLN A 85 -9.50 -7.25 19.78
CA GLN A 85 -10.62 -7.17 20.71
C GLN A 85 -12.00 -7.38 20.04
N GLN A 86 -12.07 -7.35 18.71
CA GLN A 86 -13.29 -7.59 17.95
C GLN A 86 -13.47 -9.08 17.64
N LEU A 87 -14.62 -9.64 18.02
CA LEU A 87 -14.97 -11.04 17.82
C LEU A 87 -15.05 -11.38 16.33
N GLY A 88 -14.39 -12.45 15.90
CA GLY A 88 -14.39 -12.91 14.50
C GLY A 88 -13.45 -12.14 13.55
N SER A 89 -12.66 -11.19 14.06
CA SER A 89 -11.65 -10.50 13.24
C SER A 89 -10.37 -11.34 13.10
N GLU A 90 -9.68 -11.19 11.97
CA GLU A 90 -8.31 -11.67 11.77
C GLU A 90 -7.37 -10.46 11.66
N PRO A 91 -6.81 -9.95 12.77
CA PRO A 91 -6.15 -8.64 12.83
C PRO A 91 -5.02 -8.46 11.80
N TRP A 92 -4.30 -9.55 11.51
CA TRP A 92 -3.19 -9.54 10.55
C TRP A 92 -3.66 -9.53 9.10
N ILE A 93 -4.80 -10.16 8.80
CA ILE A 93 -5.41 -10.11 7.46
C ILE A 93 -6.00 -8.73 7.23
N ASP A 94 -6.76 -8.22 8.20
CA ASP A 94 -7.34 -6.87 8.16
C ASP A 94 -6.25 -5.81 7.97
N TYR A 95 -5.13 -5.98 8.70
CA TYR A 95 -4.00 -5.07 8.59
C TYR A 95 -3.28 -5.17 7.23
N ALA A 96 -3.05 -6.39 6.72
CA ALA A 96 -2.46 -6.58 5.38
C ALA A 96 -3.35 -5.98 4.27
N GLN A 97 -4.68 -6.12 4.38
CA GLN A 97 -5.64 -5.49 3.47
C GLN A 97 -5.56 -3.97 3.53
N ALA A 98 -5.53 -3.39 4.73
CA ALA A 98 -5.38 -1.95 4.89
C ALA A 98 -4.07 -1.45 4.24
N LEU A 99 -2.98 -2.19 4.40
CA LEU A 99 -1.68 -1.81 3.84
C LEU A 99 -1.64 -1.90 2.31
N LEU A 100 -2.23 -2.96 1.73
CA LEU A 100 -2.38 -3.13 0.29
C LEU A 100 -3.22 -2.01 -0.32
N GLY A 101 -4.31 -1.62 0.36
CA GLY A 101 -5.14 -0.49 -0.05
C GLY A 101 -4.36 0.84 -0.11
N THR A 102 -3.48 1.11 0.85
CA THR A 102 -2.64 2.32 0.84
C THR A 102 -1.56 2.27 -0.24
N SER A 103 -0.98 1.09 -0.52
CA SER A 103 0.08 0.94 -1.52
C SER A 103 -0.38 1.19 -2.95
N GLU A 104 -1.59 0.75 -3.29
CA GLU A 104 -2.18 0.96 -4.62
C GLU A 104 -2.49 2.45 -4.85
N LEU A 105 -3.03 3.14 -3.84
CA LEU A 105 -3.28 4.59 -3.93
C LEU A 105 -2.00 5.40 -4.21
N GLN A 106 -0.85 4.93 -3.73
CA GLN A 106 0.43 5.57 -3.95
C GLN A 106 0.96 5.35 -5.39
N TYR A 107 0.51 4.31 -6.08
CA TYR A 107 0.90 4.01 -7.47
C TYR A 107 0.03 4.75 -8.50
N PHE A 108 -1.11 5.32 -8.10
CA PHE A 108 -2.04 6.05 -8.97
C PHE A 108 -1.75 7.56 -9.08
N HIS A 109 -0.54 8.03 -8.78
CA HIS A 109 -0.18 9.45 -8.86
C HIS A 109 1.02 9.73 -9.76
#